data_AF-A0A4U9DAG2-F1
#
_entry.id   AF-A0A4U9DAG2-F1
#
_cell.length_a   1.000
_cell.length_b   1.000
_cell.length_c   1.000
_cell.angle_alpha   90.00
_cell.angle_beta   90.00
_cell.angle_gamma   90.00
#
_symmetry.space_group_name_H-M   'P 1'
#
loop_
_entity.id
_entity.type
_entity.pdbx_description
1 polymer ?
#
loop_
_entity_poly.entity_id
_entity_poly.type
_entity_poly.pdbx_seq_one_letter_code
_entity_poly.pdbx_strand_id
1 'polypeptide(L)'
;MLTAEHTQSMLKGYNKFVLQYATDAMTSNGKGVPQGGSINNDGTMWRVLDHGAISMGDSWDMMYVAMYQDINLDNNNGTKWWTVGVRPMYKWTPIMSTLLEVGYDNVESQKTGDNTTSTKSPWHSQWQAGDSIWSRPAIRVFATYAKWDEKWGYANGRLRYWLHLRRGV
;
A
#
# COMPACT_ATOMS: atom_id res chain seq x y z
N MET A 1 -3.72 -1.58 21.67
CA MET A 1 -3.82 -0.93 20.35
C MET A 1 -5.08 -0.08 20.33
N LEU A 2 -4.97 1.17 19.94
CA LEU A 2 -6.07 2.09 19.74
C LEU A 2 -6.23 2.37 18.25
N THR A 3 -7.46 2.52 17.79
CA THR A 3 -7.78 2.85 16.40
C THR A 3 -8.93 3.86 16.40
N ALA A 4 -8.73 4.97 15.71
CA ALA A 4 -9.76 5.93 15.39
C ALA A 4 -9.89 5.97 13.86
N GLU A 5 -11.10 5.75 13.35
CA GLU A 5 -11.41 5.81 11.93
C GLU A 5 -12.55 6.81 11.71
N HIS A 6 -12.31 7.81 10.88
CA HIS A 6 -13.30 8.76 10.42
C HIS A 6 -13.65 8.47 8.96
N THR A 7 -14.92 8.20 8.67
CA THR A 7 -15.41 7.97 7.31
C THR A 7 -16.23 9.16 6.85
N GLN A 8 -15.79 9.81 5.79
CA GLN A 8 -16.51 10.90 5.13
C GLN A 8 -17.07 10.43 3.79
N SER A 9 -18.38 10.56 3.58
CA SER A 9 -18.97 10.37 2.25
C SER A 9 -18.75 11.61 1.40
N MET A 10 -18.21 11.42 0.19
CA MET A 10 -17.97 12.49 -0.78
C MET A 10 -17.85 11.93 -2.20
N LEU A 11 -18.21 12.72 -3.22
CA LEU A 11 -18.00 12.39 -4.64
C LEU A 11 -18.50 10.98 -5.04
N LYS A 12 -19.74 10.65 -4.66
CA LYS A 12 -20.37 9.32 -4.87
C LYS A 12 -19.54 8.13 -4.32
N GLY A 13 -18.65 8.40 -3.37
CA GLY A 13 -17.79 7.41 -2.74
C GLY A 13 -17.47 7.80 -1.29
N TYR A 14 -16.25 7.50 -0.85
CA TYR A 14 -15.81 7.75 0.51
C TYR A 14 -14.34 8.12 0.61
N ASN A 15 -14.03 8.89 1.65
CA ASN A 15 -12.69 9.05 2.22
C ASN A 15 -12.71 8.44 3.63
N LYS A 16 -11.67 7.69 3.98
CA LYS A 16 -11.43 7.15 5.32
C LYS A 16 -10.08 7.65 5.82
N PHE A 17 -10.13 8.36 6.95
CA PHE A 17 -8.95 8.77 7.70
C PHE A 17 -8.82 7.90 8.94
N VAL A 18 -7.68 7.25 9.11
CA VAL A 18 -7.41 6.28 10.17
C VAL A 18 -6.16 6.69 10.92
N LEU A 19 -6.27 6.73 12.24
CA LEU A 19 -5.15 6.89 13.16
C LEU A 19 -5.09 5.67 14.07
N GLN A 20 -3.94 4.99 14.09
CA GLN A 20 -3.71 3.84 14.96
C GLN A 20 -2.45 4.05 15.79
N TYR A 21 -2.55 3.61 17.05
CA TYR A 21 -1.42 3.55 17.97
C TYR A 21 -1.36 2.16 18.61
N ALA A 22 -0.21 1.49 18.55
CA ALA A 22 0.00 0.18 19.16
C ALA A 22 1.26 0.18 20.01
N THR A 23 1.29 -0.68 21.01
CA THR A 23 2.42 -0.84 21.94
C THR A 23 2.81 -2.32 22.03
N ASP A 24 4.10 -2.56 22.22
CA ASP A 24 4.72 -3.84 22.57
C ASP A 24 4.24 -5.00 21.70
N ALA A 25 3.64 -6.02 22.31
CA ALA A 25 3.12 -7.22 21.62
C ALA A 25 2.18 -6.93 20.44
N MET A 26 1.57 -5.73 20.38
CA MET A 26 0.67 -5.34 19.30
C MET A 26 1.38 -4.72 18.09
N THR A 27 2.67 -4.39 18.19
CA THR A 27 3.47 -3.79 17.10
C THR A 27 3.87 -4.82 16.03
N SER A 28 4.11 -6.07 16.39
CA SER A 28 4.63 -7.09 15.46
C SER A 28 3.65 -7.44 14.35
N ASN A 29 2.38 -7.68 14.70
CA ASN A 29 1.33 -7.91 13.72
C ASN A 29 0.76 -6.59 13.20
N GLY A 30 0.61 -5.59 14.08
CA GLY A 30 0.13 -4.26 13.72
C GLY A 30 -1.30 -4.20 13.20
N LYS A 31 -2.11 -5.24 13.43
CA LYS A 31 -3.52 -5.34 12.98
C LYS A 31 -4.46 -5.91 14.06
N GLY A 32 -4.10 -5.77 15.33
CA GLY A 32 -4.97 -6.17 16.45
C GLY A 32 -4.71 -7.57 17.02
N VAL A 33 -3.72 -8.32 16.51
CA VAL A 33 -3.35 -9.63 17.06
C VAL A 33 -2.06 -9.50 17.89
N PRO A 34 -2.09 -9.79 19.20
CA PRO A 34 -0.89 -9.72 20.04
C PRO A 34 0.08 -10.87 19.71
N GLN A 35 1.37 -10.57 19.69
CA GLN A 35 2.45 -11.55 19.57
C GLN A 35 3.35 -11.50 20.80
N GLY A 36 2.80 -11.82 21.97
CA GLY A 36 3.53 -11.81 23.25
C GLY A 36 4.65 -12.85 23.37
N GLY A 37 4.71 -13.85 22.48
CA GLY A 37 5.82 -14.79 22.39
C GLY A 37 6.96 -14.34 21.46
N SER A 38 6.85 -13.17 20.83
CA SER A 38 7.91 -12.62 19.98
C SER A 38 8.96 -11.94 20.86
N ILE A 39 10.23 -12.28 20.65
CA ILE A 39 11.35 -11.59 21.30
C ILE A 39 11.61 -10.25 20.59
N ASN A 40 11.73 -9.17 21.38
CA ASN A 40 12.11 -7.83 20.93
C ASN A 40 11.06 -7.06 20.09
N ASN A 41 9.79 -7.09 20.51
CA ASN A 41 8.74 -6.25 19.95
C ASN A 41 8.25 -5.12 20.88
N ASP A 42 8.94 -4.94 22.01
CA ASP A 42 8.76 -3.80 22.89
C ASP A 42 9.03 -2.50 22.13
N GLY A 43 8.12 -1.55 22.30
CA GLY A 43 8.14 -0.28 21.57
C GLY A 43 6.75 0.16 21.13
N THR A 44 6.71 1.04 20.14
CA THR A 44 5.48 1.71 19.71
C THR A 44 5.29 1.66 18.20
N MET A 45 4.03 1.66 17.77
CA MET A 45 3.64 1.82 16.38
C MET A 45 2.68 3.00 16.26
N TRP A 46 2.99 3.91 15.34
CA TRP A 46 2.06 4.91 14.84
C TRP A 46 1.69 4.58 13.41
N ARG A 47 0.40 4.64 13.07
CA ARG A 47 -0.08 4.57 11.70
C ARG A 47 -1.07 5.69 11.44
N VAL A 48 -0.78 6.48 10.42
CA VAL A 48 -1.71 7.47 9.84
C VAL A 48 -2.01 6.99 8.44
N LEU A 49 -3.28 6.77 8.12
CA LEU A 49 -3.70 6.25 6.83
C LEU A 49 -4.90 7.06 6.35
N ASP A 50 -4.78 7.64 5.16
CA ASP A 50 -5.89 8.26 4.44
C ASP A 50 -6.09 7.48 3.13
N HIS A 51 -7.26 6.90 2.95
CA HIS A 51 -7.57 6.17 1.73
C HIS A 51 -9.01 6.35 1.33
N GLY A 52 -9.28 6.28 0.03
CA GLY A 52 -10.62 6.52 -0.47
C GLY A 52 -10.85 5.96 -1.85
N ALA A 53 -12.12 5.96 -2.21
CA ALA A 53 -12.58 5.71 -3.56
C ALA A 53 -13.61 6.79 -3.88
N ILE A 54 -13.38 7.55 -4.93
CA ILE A 54 -14.25 8.65 -5.37
C ILE A 54 -14.56 8.52 -6.85
N SER A 55 -15.76 8.94 -7.24
CA SER A 55 -16.16 9.05 -8.64
C SER A 55 -16.20 10.52 -9.03
N MET A 56 -15.43 10.87 -10.06
CA MET A 56 -15.31 12.22 -10.58
C MET A 56 -16.08 12.32 -11.89
N GLY A 57 -17.31 12.84 -11.81
CA GLY A 57 -18.24 12.84 -12.93
C GLY A 57 -18.74 11.42 -13.27
N ASP A 58 -18.98 11.17 -14.56
CA ASP A 58 -19.55 9.90 -15.02
C ASP A 58 -18.48 8.94 -15.59
N SER A 59 -17.35 9.48 -16.05
CA SER A 59 -16.31 8.70 -16.77
C SER A 59 -15.11 8.31 -15.91
N TRP A 60 -14.92 8.89 -14.73
CA TRP A 60 -13.74 8.63 -13.90
C TRP A 60 -14.10 8.10 -12.52
N ASP A 61 -13.50 6.97 -12.16
CA ASP A 61 -13.39 6.54 -10.77
C ASP A 61 -11.92 6.62 -10.36
N MET A 62 -11.64 6.89 -9.10
CA MET A 62 -10.27 6.91 -8.59
C MET A 62 -10.22 6.30 -7.20
N MET A 63 -9.24 5.44 -6.98
CA MET A 63 -8.81 5.08 -5.64
C MET A 63 -7.49 5.74 -5.32
N TYR A 64 -7.27 6.03 -4.06
CA TYR A 64 -5.99 6.53 -3.59
C TYR A 64 -5.72 6.03 -2.18
N VAL A 65 -4.44 6.01 -1.83
CA VAL A 65 -3.93 5.69 -0.50
C VAL A 65 -2.75 6.60 -0.21
N ALA A 66 -2.70 7.13 1.00
CA ALA A 66 -1.52 7.72 1.59
C ALA A 66 -1.41 7.14 2.99
N MET A 67 -0.26 6.56 3.30
CA MET A 67 -0.03 6.00 4.62
C MET A 67 1.38 6.32 5.08
N TYR A 68 1.44 6.72 6.34
CA TYR A 68 2.65 6.78 7.14
C TYR A 68 2.53 5.75 8.25
N GLN A 69 3.58 4.95 8.42
CA GLN A 69 3.69 4.01 9.51
C GLN A 69 5.09 4.10 10.11
N ASP A 70 5.16 4.37 11.40
CA ASP A 70 6.40 4.33 12.18
C ASP A 70 6.29 3.20 13.18
N ILE A 71 7.14 2.18 13.02
CA ILE A 71 7.36 1.15 14.02
C ILE A 71 8.69 1.48 14.67
N ASN A 72 8.63 1.98 15.90
CA ASN A 72 9.80 2.31 16.70
C ASN A 72 9.94 1.24 17.79
N LEU A 73 10.93 0.36 17.64
CA LEU A 73 11.20 -0.71 18.59
C LEU A 73 12.42 -0.37 19.45
N ASP A 74 12.42 -0.82 20.70
CA ASP A 74 13.49 -0.56 21.65
C ASP A 74 14.83 -1.21 21.24
N ASN A 75 14.76 -2.28 20.44
CA ASN A 75 15.92 -2.95 19.85
C ASN A 75 16.51 -2.23 18.62
N ASN A 76 15.98 -1.06 18.26
CA ASN A 76 16.33 -0.28 17.08
C ASN A 76 16.14 -1.03 15.74
N ASN A 77 15.30 -2.05 15.70
CA ASN A 77 15.05 -2.87 14.50
C ASN A 77 13.65 -2.66 13.92
N GLY A 78 13.05 -1.50 14.18
CA GLY A 78 11.82 -1.06 13.57
C GLY A 78 12.01 -0.43 12.18
N THR A 79 10.95 0.15 11.64
CA THR A 79 10.93 0.74 10.29
C THR A 79 10.00 1.94 10.22
N LYS A 80 10.39 2.94 9.44
CA LYS A 80 9.50 4.02 8.99
C LYS A 80 9.11 3.77 7.55
N TRP A 81 7.82 3.69 7.29
CA TRP A 81 7.28 3.39 5.98
C TRP A 81 6.32 4.49 5.53
N TRP A 82 6.62 5.06 4.38
CA TRP A 82 5.73 5.94 3.63
C TRP A 82 5.26 5.20 2.38
N THR A 83 3.97 5.22 2.13
CA THR A 83 3.39 4.76 0.87
C THR A 83 2.36 5.74 0.38
N VAL A 84 2.42 6.04 -0.91
CA VAL A 84 1.42 6.84 -1.61
C VAL A 84 1.08 6.14 -2.90
N GLY A 85 -0.21 6.06 -3.20
CA GLY A 85 -0.69 5.37 -4.39
C GLY A 85 -1.96 6.01 -4.91
N VAL A 86 -2.06 6.09 -6.22
CA VAL A 86 -3.28 6.51 -6.92
C VAL A 86 -3.61 5.50 -8.01
N ARG A 87 -4.90 5.24 -8.16
CA ARG A 87 -5.44 4.35 -9.18
C ARG A 87 -6.67 4.97 -9.85
N PRO A 88 -6.47 5.87 -10.82
CA PRO A 88 -7.55 6.31 -11.69
C PRO A 88 -8.01 5.20 -12.65
N MET A 89 -9.31 5.20 -12.91
CA MET A 89 -10.01 4.33 -13.83
C MET A 89 -10.86 5.20 -14.75
N TYR A 90 -10.56 5.13 -16.04
CA TYR A 90 -11.35 5.79 -17.08
C TYR A 90 -12.31 4.80 -17.72
N LYS A 91 -13.59 5.16 -17.77
CA LYS A 91 -14.67 4.33 -18.32
C LYS A 91 -14.90 4.73 -19.78
N TRP A 92 -14.51 3.83 -20.70
CA TRP A 92 -14.80 4.00 -22.12
C TRP A 92 -16.26 3.67 -22.43
N THR A 93 -16.75 2.60 -21.82
CA THR A 93 -18.14 2.14 -21.90
C THR A 93 -18.58 1.62 -20.51
N PRO A 94 -19.87 1.33 -20.28
CA PRO A 94 -20.33 0.76 -19.01
C PRO A 94 -19.65 -0.56 -18.62
N ILE A 95 -19.00 -1.26 -19.56
CA ILE A 95 -18.35 -2.55 -19.34
C ILE A 95 -16.85 -2.56 -19.65
N MET A 96 -16.28 -1.47 -20.19
CA MET A 96 -14.87 -1.39 -20.59
C MET A 96 -14.20 -0.15 -19.99
N SER A 97 -13.02 -0.34 -19.40
CA SER A 97 -12.25 0.72 -18.75
C SER A 97 -10.74 0.55 -18.90
N THR A 98 -10.01 1.64 -18.72
CA THR A 98 -8.56 1.62 -18.58
C THR A 98 -8.19 2.10 -17.18
N LEU A 99 -7.38 1.33 -16.48
CA LEU A 99 -6.88 1.63 -15.15
C LEU A 99 -5.38 1.90 -15.23
N LEU A 100 -4.99 3.01 -14.64
CA LEU A 100 -3.60 3.31 -14.35
C LEU A 100 -3.44 3.24 -12.83
N GLU A 101 -2.38 2.61 -12.37
CA GLU A 101 -1.98 2.64 -10.97
C GLU A 101 -0.55 3.17 -10.89
N VAL A 102 -0.30 4.07 -9.95
CA VAL A 102 1.04 4.56 -9.63
C VAL A 102 1.17 4.49 -8.12
N GLY A 103 2.14 3.71 -7.65
CA GLY A 103 2.49 3.56 -6.25
C GLY A 103 3.95 3.92 -6.02
N TYR A 104 4.20 4.61 -4.92
CA TYR A 104 5.53 4.91 -4.40
C TYR A 104 5.61 4.44 -2.96
N ASP A 105 6.63 3.66 -2.66
CA ASP A 105 6.96 3.17 -1.34
C ASP A 105 8.36 3.66 -0.94
N ASN A 106 8.51 4.10 0.29
CA ASN A 106 9.79 4.44 0.92
C ASN A 106 9.83 3.80 2.31
N VAL A 107 10.80 2.93 2.52
CA VAL A 107 11.00 2.22 3.79
C VAL A 107 12.40 2.52 4.32
N GLU A 108 12.45 3.21 5.45
CA GLU A 108 13.66 3.52 6.21
C GLU A 108 13.84 2.50 7.33
N SER A 109 15.05 1.97 7.44
CA SER A 109 15.48 1.08 8.52
C SER A 109 15.80 1.90 9.77
N GLN A 110 15.15 1.59 10.90
CA GLN A 110 15.52 2.23 12.18
C GLN A 110 16.98 1.91 12.58
N LYS A 111 17.48 0.75 12.17
CA LYS A 111 18.80 0.24 12.58
C LYS A 111 19.96 0.93 11.87
N THR A 112 19.81 1.18 10.58
CA THR A 112 20.89 1.70 9.73
C THR A 112 20.63 3.12 9.23
N GLY A 113 19.38 3.59 9.29
CA GLY A 113 18.97 4.86 8.67
C GLY A 113 18.95 4.83 7.14
N ASP A 114 19.15 3.65 6.54
CA ASP A 114 19.11 3.50 5.08
C ASP A 114 17.68 3.41 4.57
N ASN A 115 17.45 3.98 3.39
CA ASN A 115 16.15 4.03 2.74
C ASN A 115 16.12 3.11 1.53
N THR A 116 15.02 2.37 1.42
CA THR A 116 14.68 1.60 0.23
C THR A 116 13.45 2.23 -0.41
N THR A 117 13.55 2.58 -1.69
CA THR A 117 12.47 3.20 -2.43
C THR A 117 12.01 2.30 -3.58
N SER A 118 10.71 2.26 -3.83
CA SER A 118 10.13 1.52 -4.94
C SER A 118 9.02 2.34 -5.59
N THR A 119 9.06 2.46 -6.90
CA THR A 119 7.99 3.05 -7.71
C THR A 119 7.45 1.98 -8.64
N LYS A 120 6.13 1.81 -8.66
CA LYS A 120 5.44 0.85 -9.52
C LYS A 120 4.33 1.57 -10.26
N SER A 121 4.25 1.33 -11.56
CA SER A 121 3.26 1.98 -12.42
C SER A 121 2.61 0.96 -13.36
N PRO A 122 1.67 0.13 -12.90
CA PRO A 122 0.99 -0.79 -13.79
C PRO A 122 -0.18 -0.14 -14.54
N TRP A 123 -0.31 -0.53 -15.80
CA TRP A 123 -1.35 -0.13 -16.74
C TRP A 123 -2.22 -1.33 -17.08
N HIS A 124 -3.54 -1.17 -17.05
CA HIS A 124 -4.48 -2.25 -17.31
C HIS A 124 -5.63 -1.79 -18.20
N SER A 125 -5.98 -2.58 -19.21
CA SER A 125 -7.28 -2.52 -19.86
C SER A 125 -8.18 -3.60 -19.25
N GLN A 126 -9.39 -3.21 -18.85
CA GLN A 126 -10.29 -4.04 -18.06
C GLN A 126 -11.71 -4.07 -18.67
N TRP A 127 -12.29 -5.27 -18.71
CA TRP A 127 -13.72 -5.46 -18.89
C TRP A 127 -14.33 -5.95 -17.58
N GLN A 128 -15.43 -5.34 -17.14
CA GLN A 128 -16.06 -5.68 -15.86
C GLN A 128 -17.58 -5.74 -15.96
N ALA A 129 -18.20 -6.49 -15.06
CA ALA A 129 -19.66 -6.57 -14.96
C ALA A 129 -20.24 -5.38 -14.16
N GLY A 130 -20.11 -4.17 -14.71
CA GLY A 130 -20.65 -2.93 -14.12
C GLY A 130 -19.80 -1.70 -14.39
N ASP A 131 -20.34 -0.54 -14.06
CA ASP A 131 -19.73 0.77 -14.36
C ASP A 131 -18.99 1.38 -13.15
N SER A 132 -18.82 0.64 -12.05
CA SER A 132 -18.03 1.06 -10.88
C SER A 132 -16.67 0.38 -10.83
N ILE A 133 -15.65 1.05 -10.28
CA ILE A 133 -14.35 0.47 -9.94
C ILE A 133 -14.42 -0.72 -8.97
N TRP A 134 -15.53 -0.82 -8.21
CA TRP A 134 -15.82 -1.93 -7.32
C TRP A 134 -16.52 -3.11 -8.03
N SER A 135 -16.97 -2.95 -9.28
CA SER A 135 -17.71 -3.97 -10.01
C SER A 135 -16.84 -5.20 -10.29
N ARG A 136 -17.38 -6.38 -10.00
CA ARG A 136 -16.74 -7.68 -10.24
C ARG A 136 -17.81 -8.64 -10.78
N PRO A 137 -17.44 -9.63 -11.61
CA PRO A 137 -16.09 -10.02 -12.05
C PRO A 137 -15.43 -9.01 -13.01
N ALA A 138 -14.10 -9.13 -13.17
CA ALA A 138 -13.31 -8.28 -14.05
C ALA A 138 -12.18 -9.07 -14.75
N ILE A 139 -12.06 -8.93 -16.07
CA ILE A 139 -11.00 -9.50 -16.90
C ILE A 139 -10.03 -8.37 -17.28
N ARG A 140 -8.72 -8.62 -17.18
CA ARG A 140 -7.68 -7.60 -17.34
C ARG A 140 -6.56 -8.05 -18.27
N VAL A 141 -6.13 -7.15 -19.14
CA VAL A 141 -4.85 -7.22 -19.84
C VAL A 141 -3.97 -6.12 -19.27
N PHE A 142 -2.73 -6.43 -18.88
CA PHE A 142 -1.91 -5.50 -18.12
C PHE A 142 -0.43 -5.55 -18.46
N ALA A 143 0.23 -4.41 -18.25
CA ALA A 143 1.65 -4.23 -18.33
C ALA A 143 2.12 -3.48 -17.09
N THR A 144 3.20 -3.96 -16.46
CA THR A 144 3.72 -3.38 -15.22
C THR A 144 5.14 -2.91 -15.43
N TYR A 145 5.37 -1.63 -15.14
CA TYR A 145 6.72 -1.09 -14.96
C TYR A 145 6.99 -0.93 -13.46
N ALA A 146 8.15 -1.38 -13.00
CA ALA A 146 8.60 -1.21 -11.63
C ALA A 146 10.07 -0.84 -11.61
N LYS A 147 10.41 0.16 -10.79
CA LYS A 147 11.78 0.58 -10.52
C LYS A 147 11.98 0.64 -9.01
N TRP A 148 13.09 0.10 -8.52
CA TRP A 148 13.44 0.12 -7.11
C TRP A 148 14.91 0.49 -6.93
N ASP A 149 15.19 1.18 -5.82
CA ASP A 149 16.53 1.47 -5.31
C ASP A 149 16.57 1.01 -3.85
N GLU A 150 17.25 -0.11 -3.60
CA GLU A 150 17.30 -0.79 -2.30
C GLU A 150 18.72 -0.68 -1.74
N LYS A 151 18.85 0.01 -0.61
CA LYS A 151 20.15 0.26 0.04
C LYS A 151 20.38 -0.61 1.28
N TRP A 152 19.37 -1.38 1.69
CA TRP A 152 19.45 -2.26 2.85
C TRP A 152 18.52 -3.48 2.67
N GLY A 153 18.83 -4.58 3.36
CA GLY A 153 18.00 -5.78 3.39
C GLY A 153 18.28 -6.66 4.61
N TYR A 154 17.36 -7.55 4.97
CA TYR A 154 17.52 -8.44 6.13
C TYR A 154 18.59 -9.52 5.88
N ALA A 155 19.54 -9.66 6.80
CA ALA A 155 20.69 -10.56 6.68
C ALA A 155 20.36 -12.07 6.53
N ASN A 156 19.12 -12.50 6.81
CA ASN A 156 18.70 -13.91 6.77
C ASN A 156 17.79 -14.28 5.59
N GLY A 157 17.83 -13.52 4.48
CA GLY A 157 17.21 -13.94 3.23
C GLY A 157 17.92 -15.15 2.64
N ARG A 158 17.50 -16.37 2.99
CA ARG A 158 17.85 -17.60 2.23
C ARG A 158 17.65 -17.31 0.75
N LEU A 159 18.73 -17.35 -0.03
CA LEU A 159 18.76 -17.29 -1.49
C LEU A 159 17.70 -18.25 -2.06
N ARG A 160 16.52 -17.73 -2.38
CA ARG A 160 15.65 -18.36 -3.36
C ARG A 160 16.08 -17.80 -4.71
N TYR A 161 16.75 -18.63 -5.50
CA TYR A 161 16.94 -18.36 -6.92
C TYR A 161 15.57 -18.23 -7.59
N TRP A 162 15.07 -16.99 -7.69
CA TRP A 162 14.08 -16.66 -8.70
C TRP A 162 14.85 -16.20 -9.93
N LEU A 163 14.78 -17.02 -10.97
CA LEU A 163 15.33 -16.78 -12.30
C LEU A 163 14.90 -15.38 -12.77
N HIS A 164 15.80 -14.41 -12.68
CA HIS A 164 15.61 -13.06 -13.18
C HIS A 164 15.72 -13.09 -14.71
N LEU A 165 14.60 -13.24 -15.41
CA LEU A 165 14.53 -12.83 -16.80
C LEU A 165 14.37 -11.31 -16.84
N ARG A 166 15.53 -10.63 -16.92
CA ARG A 166 15.60 -9.25 -17.40
C ARG A 166 15.07 -9.21 -18.84
N ARG A 167 14.06 -8.39 -19.09
CA ARG A 167 13.93 -7.68 -20.36
C ARG A 167 13.43 -6.28 -20.05
N GLY A 168 14.39 -5.35 -20.03
CA GLY A 168 14.11 -3.96 -20.35
C GLY A 168 13.82 -3.86 -21.84
N VAL A 169 12.90 -2.97 -22.18
CA VAL A 169 12.97 -2.25 -23.45
C VAL A 169 13.68 -0.94 -23.16
#